data_AF-A0A2H1VAG5-F1
#
_entry.id   AF-A0A2H1VAG5-F1
#
_cell.length_a   1.000
_cell.length_b   1.000
_cell.length_c   1.000
_cell.angle_alpha   90.00
_cell.angle_beta   90.00
_cell.angle_gamma   90.00
#
_symmetry.space_group_name_H-M   'P 1'
#
loop_
_entity.id
_entity.type
_entity.pdbx_description
1 polymer ?
#
loop_
_entity_poly.entity_id
_entity_poly.type
_entity_poly.pdbx_seq_one_letter_code
_entity_poly.pdbx_strand_id
1 'polypeptide(L)'
;MSKWQSERSIHEMLKDTPPLRESSDSITSGTEPKFPTSRSMPFPPAYAPPDVSQNGAGSSTLLRAGSSKLDAIRNWGVSTYKCTKQILYEKLGKSSRTVDTELEAQIEMLRETQRKYAGVLRLSGALTAQLAAAAGTQRALGECFAELAQKSPELQTQFLYNADTQRTLTRNADTLLAALHFFNNSLATLTHKTIEDTLLTIRQYEAA
;
A
#
# COMPACT_ATOMS: atom_id res chain seq x y z
N MET A 1 -8.24 -58.46 -25.16
CA MET A 1 -8.13 -56.98 -25.30
C MET A 1 -7.48 -56.45 -24.03
N SER A 2 -6.21 -56.05 -24.03
CA SER A 2 -5.66 -54.78 -24.57
C SER A 2 -6.29 -53.57 -23.86
N LYS A 3 -5.59 -52.63 -23.24
CA LYS A 3 -4.17 -52.24 -23.24
C LYS A 3 -3.95 -51.40 -21.97
N TRP A 4 -2.82 -51.62 -21.29
CA TRP A 4 -2.24 -50.64 -20.36
C TRP A 4 -2.08 -49.30 -21.09
N GLN A 5 -2.68 -48.24 -20.56
CA GLN A 5 -2.42 -46.89 -21.03
C GLN A 5 -1.10 -46.41 -20.40
N SER A 6 -0.18 -46.15 -21.31
CA SER A 6 1.19 -45.67 -21.11
C SER A 6 1.29 -44.56 -20.07
N GLU A 7 2.15 -44.78 -19.08
CA GLU A 7 2.78 -43.71 -18.32
C GLU A 7 3.50 -42.79 -19.32
N ARG A 8 3.22 -41.49 -19.25
CA ARG A 8 3.99 -40.50 -20.02
C ARG A 8 5.39 -40.45 -19.43
N SER A 9 6.41 -40.59 -20.29
CA SER A 9 7.80 -40.47 -19.85
C SER A 9 8.05 -39.06 -19.34
N ILE A 10 8.79 -38.94 -18.23
CA ILE A 10 9.19 -37.68 -17.59
C ILE A 10 9.87 -36.74 -18.61
N HIS A 11 10.48 -37.31 -19.65
CA HIS A 11 11.10 -36.58 -20.75
C HIS A 11 10.10 -35.85 -21.66
N GLU A 12 8.86 -36.34 -21.82
CA GLU A 12 7.80 -35.63 -22.55
C GLU A 12 7.22 -34.48 -21.73
N MET A 13 7.13 -34.62 -20.40
CA MET A 13 6.60 -33.56 -19.53
C MET A 13 7.49 -32.32 -19.47
N LEU A 14 8.79 -32.46 -19.77
CA LEU A 14 9.74 -31.33 -19.77
C LEU A 14 9.65 -30.45 -21.03
N LYS A 15 9.04 -30.95 -22.13
CA LYS A 15 8.93 -30.19 -23.40
C LYS A 15 7.90 -29.06 -23.34
N ASP A 16 6.93 -29.14 -22.43
CA ASP A 16 5.87 -28.14 -22.25
C ASP A 16 6.23 -27.05 -21.23
N THR A 17 7.49 -26.99 -20.78
CA THR A 17 7.96 -25.95 -19.87
C THR A 17 8.19 -24.65 -20.65
N PRO A 18 7.43 -23.56 -20.39
CA PRO A 18 7.70 -22.28 -21.03
C PRO A 18 9.12 -21.79 -20.66
N PRO A 19 9.85 -21.14 -21.59
CA PRO A 19 11.22 -20.73 -21.32
C PRO A 19 11.28 -19.73 -20.16
N LEU A 20 12.23 -19.97 -19.25
CA LEU A 20 12.59 -19.04 -18.19
C LEU A 20 12.98 -17.70 -18.83
N ARG A 21 12.17 -16.68 -18.58
CA ARG A 21 12.52 -15.30 -18.90
C ARG A 21 13.71 -14.93 -18.03
N GLU A 22 14.89 -14.80 -18.64
CA GLU A 22 16.08 -14.28 -17.97
C GLU A 22 15.78 -12.86 -17.48
N SER A 23 15.45 -12.74 -16.19
CA SER A 23 15.41 -11.46 -15.51
C SER A 23 16.83 -11.16 -15.09
N SER A 24 17.58 -10.51 -15.97
CA SER A 24 18.87 -9.92 -15.67
C SER A 24 18.67 -8.74 -14.73
N ASP A 25 18.72 -9.00 -13.42
CA ASP A 25 19.00 -7.97 -12.41
C ASP A 25 19.84 -8.60 -11.29
N SER A 26 21.08 -8.93 -11.64
CA SER A 26 22.16 -9.17 -10.70
C SER A 26 22.58 -7.85 -10.06
N ILE A 27 22.44 -7.78 -8.74
CA ILE A 27 22.92 -6.68 -7.89
C ILE A 27 24.45 -6.64 -8.00
N THR A 28 24.98 -5.64 -8.71
CA THR A 28 26.38 -5.20 -8.56
C THR A 28 26.42 -3.70 -8.28
N SER A 29 26.99 -3.41 -7.12
CA SER A 29 27.60 -2.18 -6.62
C SER A 29 27.62 -0.96 -7.56
N GLY A 30 27.05 0.16 -7.09
CA GLY A 30 27.56 1.49 -7.43
C GLY A 30 26.64 2.42 -8.20
N THR A 31 25.37 2.56 -7.85
CA THR A 31 24.65 3.85 -8.00
C THR A 31 23.44 3.88 -7.07
N GLU A 32 23.25 4.98 -6.34
CA GLU A 32 22.19 5.15 -5.34
C GLU A 32 20.78 4.91 -5.94
N PRO A 33 19.90 4.15 -5.26
CA PRO A 33 18.50 4.12 -5.64
C PRO A 33 17.85 5.44 -5.24
N LYS A 34 17.62 6.32 -6.21
CA LYS A 34 16.70 7.46 -6.06
C LYS A 34 15.28 6.91 -5.92
N PHE A 35 14.89 6.62 -4.69
CA PHE A 35 13.49 6.61 -4.30
C PHE A 35 12.87 7.94 -4.76
N PRO A 36 11.73 7.97 -5.47
CA PRO A 36 10.94 9.18 -5.53
C PRO A 36 10.38 9.40 -4.13
N THR A 37 11.16 10.08 -3.28
CA THR A 37 10.65 10.73 -2.09
C THR A 37 9.41 11.48 -2.49
N SER A 38 8.30 11.14 -1.82
CA SER A 38 7.01 11.81 -1.81
C SER A 38 7.13 13.25 -2.30
N ARG A 39 6.72 13.49 -3.55
CA ARG A 39 6.42 14.85 -3.98
C ARG A 39 5.20 15.25 -3.18
N SER A 40 5.44 15.96 -2.08
CA SER A 40 4.51 16.93 -1.54
C SER A 40 3.91 17.68 -2.72
N MET A 41 2.60 17.55 -2.89
CA MET A 41 1.83 18.37 -3.81
C MET A 41 2.21 19.82 -3.53
N PRO A 42 2.65 20.61 -4.53
CA PRO A 42 2.88 22.01 -4.30
C PRO A 42 1.52 22.61 -3.95
N PHE A 43 1.39 23.05 -2.69
CA PHE A 43 0.36 24.02 -2.33
C PHE A 43 0.47 25.19 -3.32
N PRO A 44 -0.66 25.77 -3.77
CA PRO A 44 -0.63 26.96 -4.61
C PRO A 44 0.21 28.02 -3.88
N PRO A 45 1.08 28.78 -4.58
CA PRO A 45 1.97 29.70 -3.90
C PRO A 45 1.14 30.71 -3.09
N ALA A 46 1.35 30.70 -1.77
CA ALA A 46 0.99 31.83 -0.94
C ALA A 46 1.69 33.06 -1.54
N TYR A 47 0.92 34.11 -1.75
CA TYR A 47 1.31 35.35 -2.41
C TYR A 47 2.66 35.88 -1.87
N ALA A 48 3.73 35.74 -2.65
CA ALA A 48 5.01 36.38 -2.35
C ALA A 48 4.97 37.82 -2.88
N PRO A 49 5.25 38.84 -2.06
CA PRO A 49 5.35 40.22 -2.54
C PRO A 49 6.60 40.36 -3.42
N PRO A 50 6.56 41.20 -4.47
CA PRO A 50 7.70 41.36 -5.37
C PRO A 50 8.87 42.07 -4.66
N ASP A 51 10.05 41.49 -4.78
CA ASP A 51 11.34 42.09 -4.41
C ASP A 51 11.61 43.30 -5.32
N VAL A 52 11.83 44.47 -4.71
CA VAL A 52 12.15 45.71 -5.41
C VAL A 52 13.67 45.81 -5.46
N SER A 53 14.27 45.24 -6.51
CA SER A 53 15.65 45.54 -6.87
C SER A 53 15.68 46.43 -8.10
N GLN A 54 16.16 47.64 -7.85
CA GLN A 54 16.18 48.82 -8.71
C GLN A 54 17.46 48.80 -9.56
N ASN A 55 17.33 48.79 -10.90
CA ASN A 55 18.09 49.69 -11.80
C ASN A 55 17.82 49.44 -13.29
N GLY A 56 17.66 50.55 -14.04
CA GLY A 56 17.99 50.61 -15.47
C GLY A 56 16.87 51.00 -16.45
N ALA A 57 16.66 52.31 -16.59
CA ALA A 57 16.24 53.05 -17.79
C ALA A 57 14.97 52.65 -18.60
N GLY A 58 14.05 53.62 -18.72
CA GLY A 58 13.25 53.82 -19.95
C GLY A 58 11.76 53.51 -19.85
N SER A 59 10.99 54.48 -19.35
CA SER A 59 9.56 54.88 -19.51
C SER A 59 8.51 54.07 -20.33
N SER A 60 8.72 52.81 -20.72
CA SER A 60 7.77 52.00 -21.52
C SER A 60 7.29 50.74 -20.81
N THR A 61 7.84 50.43 -19.63
CA THR A 61 7.57 49.17 -18.90
C THR A 61 6.33 49.23 -18.00
N LEU A 62 5.95 50.43 -17.52
CA LEU A 62 4.83 50.61 -16.58
C LEU A 62 3.45 50.42 -17.23
N LEU A 63 3.27 50.89 -18.46
CA LEU A 63 2.01 50.73 -19.20
C LEU A 63 1.75 49.28 -19.61
N ARG A 64 2.83 48.52 -19.91
CA ARG A 64 2.76 47.10 -20.26
C ARG A 64 2.53 46.18 -19.06
N ALA A 65 2.94 46.60 -17.86
CA ALA A 65 2.63 45.91 -16.61
C ALA A 65 1.19 46.18 -16.12
N GLY A 66 0.61 47.34 -16.44
CA GLY A 66 -0.81 47.66 -16.17
C GLY A 66 -1.77 46.91 -17.09
N SER A 67 -1.43 46.78 -18.38
CA SER A 67 -2.24 46.02 -19.34
C SER A 67 -2.29 44.53 -19.01
N SER A 68 -1.16 43.92 -18.62
CA SER A 68 -1.12 42.49 -18.25
C SER A 68 -1.93 42.16 -17.00
N LYS A 69 -1.99 43.07 -16.02
CA LYS A 69 -2.86 42.94 -14.84
C LYS A 69 -4.35 43.05 -15.19
N LEU A 70 -4.71 43.99 -16.08
CA LEU A 70 -6.09 44.11 -16.57
C LEU A 70 -6.52 42.89 -17.38
N ASP A 71 -5.63 42.35 -18.22
CA ASP A 71 -5.89 41.13 -18.97
C ASP A 71 -6.05 39.91 -18.05
N ALA A 72 -5.26 39.83 -16.97
CA ALA A 72 -5.40 38.79 -15.96
C ALA A 72 -6.78 38.85 -15.26
N ILE A 73 -7.24 40.05 -14.88
CA ILE A 73 -8.56 40.25 -14.27
C ILE A 73 -9.68 39.90 -15.26
N ARG A 74 -9.54 40.32 -16.52
CA ARG A 74 -10.50 39.99 -17.57
C ARG A 74 -10.59 38.48 -17.79
N ASN A 75 -9.47 37.79 -17.91
CA ASN A 75 -9.42 36.35 -18.10
C ASN A 75 -9.99 35.61 -16.89
N TRP A 76 -9.66 36.05 -15.67
CA TRP A 76 -10.26 35.55 -14.44
C TRP A 76 -11.79 35.71 -14.46
N GLY A 77 -12.29 36.92 -14.78
CA GLY A 77 -13.73 37.19 -14.82
C GLY A 77 -14.48 36.34 -15.85
N VAL A 78 -13.89 36.14 -17.04
CA VAL A 78 -14.46 35.24 -18.06
C VAL A 78 -14.49 33.79 -17.56
N SER A 79 -13.42 33.30 -16.94
CA SER A 79 -13.37 31.94 -16.39
C SER A 79 -14.38 31.76 -15.26
N THR A 80 -14.48 32.70 -14.33
CA THR A 80 -15.46 32.66 -13.24
C THR A 80 -16.90 32.66 -13.76
N TYR A 81 -17.21 33.47 -14.76
CA TYR A 81 -18.53 33.46 -15.40
C TYR A 81 -18.84 32.11 -16.05
N LYS A 82 -17.89 31.53 -16.79
CA LYS A 82 -18.04 30.20 -17.42
C LYS A 82 -18.32 29.12 -16.37
N CYS A 83 -17.53 29.06 -15.28
CA CYS A 83 -17.74 28.11 -14.20
C CYS A 83 -19.10 28.31 -13.52
N THR A 84 -19.48 29.55 -13.22
CA THR A 84 -20.77 29.86 -12.59
C THR A 84 -21.94 29.43 -13.47
N LYS A 85 -21.86 29.70 -14.78
CA LYS A 85 -22.87 29.29 -15.75
C LYS A 85 -22.98 27.76 -15.83
N GLN A 86 -21.85 27.05 -15.87
CA GLN A 86 -21.82 25.59 -15.88
C GLN A 86 -22.53 25.02 -14.65
N ILE A 87 -22.17 25.48 -13.45
CA ILE A 87 -22.79 25.05 -12.18
C ILE A 87 -24.31 25.27 -12.21
N LEU A 88 -24.78 26.44 -12.67
CA LEU A 88 -26.22 26.71 -12.77
C LEU A 88 -26.93 25.78 -13.76
N TYR A 89 -26.29 25.46 -14.89
CA TYR A 89 -26.89 24.62 -15.92
C TYR A 89 -26.98 23.18 -15.45
N GLU A 90 -25.98 22.68 -14.74
CA GLU A 90 -26.01 21.36 -14.10
C GLU A 90 -27.12 21.27 -13.05
N LYS A 91 -27.23 22.26 -12.16
CA LYS A 91 -28.28 22.30 -11.12
C LYS A 91 -29.70 22.37 -11.69
N LEU A 92 -29.87 23.01 -12.85
CA LEU A 92 -31.15 23.09 -13.56
C LEU A 92 -31.43 21.90 -14.49
N GLY A 93 -30.53 20.90 -14.55
CA GLY A 93 -30.65 19.74 -15.44
C GLY A 93 -30.50 20.05 -16.93
N LYS A 94 -29.97 21.24 -17.26
CA LYS A 94 -29.76 21.70 -18.64
C LYS A 94 -28.42 21.23 -19.23
N SER A 95 -27.52 20.72 -18.39
CA SER A 95 -26.26 20.11 -18.77
C SER A 95 -25.96 18.92 -17.84
N SER A 96 -25.13 17.99 -18.30
CA SER A 96 -24.62 16.88 -17.49
C SER A 96 -23.63 17.38 -16.43
N ARG A 97 -23.58 16.72 -15.28
CA ARG A 97 -22.56 16.98 -14.24
C ARG A 97 -21.17 16.90 -14.84
N THR A 98 -20.31 17.87 -14.54
CA THR A 98 -18.89 17.79 -14.89
C THR A 98 -18.23 16.67 -14.07
N VAL A 99 -17.50 15.78 -14.74
CA VAL A 99 -16.81 14.63 -14.10
C VAL A 99 -15.33 14.65 -14.49
N ASP A 100 -14.46 14.51 -13.49
CA ASP A 100 -13.03 14.27 -13.70
C ASP A 100 -12.76 12.76 -13.72
N THR A 101 -12.69 12.19 -14.91
CA THR A 101 -12.53 10.73 -15.09
C THR A 101 -11.21 10.19 -14.55
N GLU A 102 -10.15 11.02 -14.50
CA GLU A 102 -8.86 10.58 -13.96
C GLU A 102 -8.96 10.47 -12.43
N LEU A 103 -9.55 11.47 -11.78
CA LEU A 103 -9.78 11.46 -10.34
C LEU A 103 -10.68 10.28 -9.92
N GLU A 104 -11.76 10.01 -10.66
CA GLU A 104 -12.64 8.87 -10.39
C GLU A 104 -11.90 7.52 -10.47
N ALA A 105 -11.01 7.36 -11.45
CA ALA A 105 -10.19 6.15 -11.56
C ALA A 105 -9.21 6.00 -10.38
N GLN A 106 -8.61 7.10 -9.91
CA GLN A 106 -7.74 7.10 -8.73
C GLN A 106 -8.50 6.77 -7.44
N ILE A 107 -9.72 7.29 -7.28
CA ILE A 107 -10.60 6.97 -6.16
C ILE A 107 -10.92 5.48 -6.13
N GLU A 108 -11.25 4.88 -7.27
CA GLU A 108 -11.56 3.44 -7.32
C GLU A 108 -10.34 2.58 -6.99
N MET A 109 -9.15 2.96 -7.49
CA MET A 109 -7.89 2.30 -7.13
C MET A 109 -7.61 2.39 -5.61
N LEU A 110 -7.92 3.53 -4.97
CA LEU A 110 -7.79 3.68 -3.52
C LEU A 110 -8.74 2.74 -2.76
N ARG A 111 -10.01 2.66 -3.18
CA ARG A 111 -11.01 1.74 -2.60
C ARG A 111 -10.56 0.28 -2.75
N GLU A 112 -10.00 -0.08 -3.91
CA GLU A 112 -9.46 -1.42 -4.13
C GLU A 112 -8.26 -1.71 -3.23
N THR A 113 -7.35 -0.74 -3.08
CA THR A 113 -6.19 -0.84 -2.19
C THR A 113 -6.61 -1.03 -0.74
N GLN A 114 -7.60 -0.27 -0.26
CA GLN A 114 -8.18 -0.46 1.07
C GLN A 114 -8.71 -1.87 1.27
N ARG A 115 -9.49 -2.39 0.31
CA ARG A 115 -10.03 -3.77 0.34
C ARG A 115 -8.92 -4.82 0.40
N LYS A 116 -7.85 -4.65 -0.39
CA LYS A 116 -6.69 -5.55 -0.40
C LYS A 116 -5.98 -5.54 0.96
N TYR A 117 -5.72 -4.37 1.53
CA TYR A 117 -5.08 -4.25 2.85
C TYR A 117 -5.95 -4.81 3.99
N ALA A 118 -7.26 -4.58 3.96
CA ALA A 118 -8.19 -5.21 4.90
C ALA A 118 -8.16 -6.75 4.79
N GLY A 119 -8.05 -7.27 3.56
CA GLY A 119 -7.87 -8.70 3.30
C GLY A 119 -6.58 -9.25 3.91
N VAL A 120 -5.46 -8.56 3.73
CA VAL A 120 -4.16 -8.93 4.35
C VAL A 120 -4.23 -8.88 5.86
N LEU A 121 -4.82 -7.82 6.43
CA LEU A 121 -5.01 -7.67 7.88
C LEU A 121 -5.81 -8.85 8.46
N ARG A 122 -6.89 -9.25 7.81
CA ARG A 122 -7.70 -10.41 8.23
C ARG A 122 -6.90 -11.70 8.21
N LEU A 123 -6.16 -11.96 7.14
CA LEU A 123 -5.34 -13.18 7.01
C LEU A 123 -4.20 -13.21 8.03
N SER A 124 -3.52 -12.08 8.23
CA SER A 124 -2.45 -11.95 9.22
C SER A 124 -2.99 -12.10 10.66
N GLY A 125 -4.18 -11.58 10.95
CA GLY A 125 -4.89 -11.84 12.21
C GLY A 125 -5.18 -13.32 12.43
N ALA A 126 -5.65 -14.03 11.40
CA ALA A 126 -5.86 -15.48 11.46
C ALA A 126 -4.55 -16.25 11.69
N LEU A 127 -3.46 -15.88 10.98
CA LEU A 127 -2.13 -16.45 11.18
C LEU A 127 -1.63 -16.25 12.62
N THR A 128 -1.84 -15.06 13.18
CA THR A 128 -1.47 -14.74 14.56
C THR A 128 -2.19 -15.66 15.54
N ALA A 129 -3.50 -15.85 15.37
CA ALA A 129 -4.29 -16.75 16.22
C ALA A 129 -3.84 -18.21 16.11
N GLN A 130 -3.58 -18.69 14.89
CA GLN A 130 -3.10 -20.05 14.65
C GLN A 130 -1.71 -20.28 15.25
N LEU A 131 -0.80 -19.32 15.10
CA LEU A 131 0.53 -19.40 15.68
C LEU A 131 0.49 -19.41 17.22
N ALA A 132 -0.39 -18.61 17.83
CA ALA A 132 -0.58 -18.61 19.29
C ALA A 132 -1.10 -19.96 19.80
N ALA A 133 -2.09 -20.54 19.10
CA ALA A 133 -2.60 -21.87 19.43
C ALA A 133 -1.51 -22.95 19.28
N ALA A 134 -0.75 -22.91 18.18
CA ALA A 134 0.35 -23.85 17.94
C ALA A 134 1.44 -23.73 19.00
N ALA A 135 1.83 -22.52 19.40
CA ALA A 135 2.79 -22.28 20.48
C ALA A 135 2.28 -22.81 21.84
N GLY A 136 0.98 -22.68 22.11
CA GLY A 136 0.34 -23.31 23.28
C GLY A 136 0.52 -24.84 23.28
N THR A 137 0.21 -25.48 22.16
CA THR A 137 0.38 -26.94 22.00
C THR A 137 1.84 -27.38 22.10
N GLN A 138 2.78 -26.63 21.51
CA GLN A 138 4.22 -26.92 21.61
C GLN A 138 4.69 -26.87 23.06
N ARG A 139 4.20 -25.92 23.88
CA ARG A 139 4.55 -25.83 25.30
C ARG A 139 4.09 -27.07 26.06
N ALA A 140 2.83 -27.45 25.89
CA ALA A 140 2.29 -28.67 26.51
C ALA A 140 3.04 -29.94 26.04
N LEU A 141 3.38 -30.02 24.76
CA LEU A 141 4.14 -31.16 24.21
C LEU A 141 5.55 -31.24 24.81
N GLY A 142 6.21 -30.10 25.02
CA GLY A 142 7.50 -30.02 25.70
C GLY A 142 7.45 -30.48 27.15
N GLU A 143 6.37 -30.14 27.88
CA GLU A 143 6.13 -30.61 29.25
C GLU A 143 5.92 -32.13 29.29
N CYS A 144 5.10 -32.69 28.40
CA CYS A 144 4.89 -34.14 28.29
C CYS A 144 6.19 -34.89 27.99
N PHE A 145 7.05 -34.37 27.10
CA PHE A 145 8.36 -34.97 26.84
C PHE A 145 9.27 -34.93 28.08
N ALA A 146 9.29 -33.82 28.82
CA ALA A 146 10.07 -33.74 30.06
C ALA A 146 9.58 -34.72 31.13
N GLU A 147 8.27 -34.96 31.24
CA GLU A 147 7.70 -35.96 32.14
C GLU A 147 8.06 -37.39 31.72
N LEU A 148 7.94 -37.71 30.43
CA LEU A 148 8.33 -39.02 29.90
C LEU A 148 9.82 -39.32 30.11
N ALA A 149 10.68 -38.31 30.01
CA ALA A 149 12.10 -38.44 30.30
C ALA A 149 12.39 -38.92 31.73
N GLN A 150 11.54 -38.57 32.70
CA GLN A 150 11.68 -39.00 34.10
C GLN A 150 11.18 -40.44 34.32
N LYS A 151 10.19 -40.87 33.53
CA LYS A 151 9.55 -42.18 33.66
C LYS A 151 10.24 -43.28 32.86
N SER A 152 10.99 -42.93 31.82
CA SER A 152 11.67 -43.86 30.91
C SER A 152 13.17 -43.53 30.82
N PRO A 153 14.00 -43.96 31.80
CA PRO A 153 15.44 -43.70 31.85
C PRO A 153 16.18 -44.12 30.57
N GLU A 154 15.75 -45.22 29.94
CA GLU A 154 16.30 -45.75 28.70
C GLU A 154 16.13 -44.82 27.48
N LEU A 155 15.16 -43.90 27.51
CA LEU A 155 14.87 -42.92 26.46
C LEU A 155 15.03 -41.47 26.93
N GLN A 156 15.61 -41.26 28.12
CA GLN A 156 15.66 -39.97 28.78
C GLN A 156 16.28 -38.88 27.89
N THR A 157 17.43 -39.16 27.28
CA THR A 157 18.16 -38.19 26.44
C THR A 157 17.32 -37.73 25.24
N GLN A 158 16.61 -38.64 24.60
CA GLN A 158 15.79 -38.40 23.41
C GLN A 158 14.57 -37.55 23.78
N PHE A 159 13.92 -37.88 24.89
CA PHE A 159 12.80 -37.10 25.39
C PHE A 159 13.22 -35.69 25.83
N LEU A 160 14.33 -35.54 26.54
CA LEU A 160 14.84 -34.20 26.92
C LEU A 160 15.22 -33.36 25.71
N TYR A 161 15.89 -33.95 24.70
CA TYR A 161 16.21 -33.26 23.45
C TYR A 161 14.95 -32.73 22.75
N ASN A 162 13.89 -33.55 22.67
CA ASN A 162 12.62 -33.12 22.10
C ASN A 162 11.93 -32.05 22.95
N ALA A 163 11.97 -32.16 24.29
CA ALA A 163 11.43 -31.15 25.19
C ALA A 163 12.10 -29.78 24.99
N ASP A 164 13.43 -29.76 24.88
CA ASP A 164 14.20 -28.53 24.66
C ASP A 164 13.97 -27.94 23.27
N THR A 165 13.77 -28.78 22.26
CA THR A 165 13.36 -28.34 20.92
C THR A 165 12.00 -27.63 20.98
N GLN A 166 11.02 -28.18 21.69
CA GLN A 166 9.70 -27.53 21.84
C GLN A 166 9.78 -26.22 22.64
N ARG A 167 10.60 -26.13 23.69
CA ARG A 167 10.86 -24.86 24.40
C ARG A 167 11.49 -23.80 23.50
N THR A 168 12.41 -24.20 22.64
CA THR A 168 13.06 -23.28 21.70
C THR A 168 12.06 -22.75 20.66
N LEU A 169 11.23 -23.64 20.10
CA LEU A 169 10.19 -23.27 19.14
C LEU A 169 9.16 -22.30 19.75
N THR A 170 8.72 -22.55 20.99
CA THR A 170 7.76 -21.66 21.67
C THR A 170 8.35 -20.28 21.95
N ARG A 171 9.60 -20.18 22.39
CA ARG A 171 10.28 -18.89 22.59
C ARG A 171 10.40 -18.10 21.27
N ASN A 172 10.70 -18.79 20.18
CA ASN A 172 10.76 -18.15 18.85
C ASN A 172 9.37 -17.70 18.38
N ALA A 173 8.33 -18.51 18.65
CA ALA A 173 6.95 -18.17 18.34
C ALA A 173 6.50 -16.91 19.09
N ASP A 174 6.87 -16.73 20.36
CA ASP A 174 6.55 -15.54 21.14
C ASP A 174 7.11 -14.25 20.49
N THR A 175 8.34 -14.33 19.95
CA THR A 175 8.97 -13.20 19.23
C THR A 175 8.24 -12.90 17.92
N LEU A 176 7.89 -13.94 17.16
CA LEU A 176 7.15 -13.79 15.91
C LEU A 176 5.72 -13.27 16.14
N LEU A 177 5.05 -13.71 17.20
CA LEU A 177 3.72 -13.21 17.59
C LEU A 177 3.77 -11.72 17.89
N ALA A 178 4.77 -11.25 18.64
CA ALA A 178 4.93 -9.83 18.92
C ALA A 178 5.10 -9.01 17.63
N ALA A 179 5.91 -9.50 16.68
CA ALA A 179 6.09 -8.86 15.38
C ALA A 179 4.79 -8.83 14.55
N LEU A 180 4.02 -9.93 14.53
CA LEU A 180 2.73 -10.00 13.84
C LEU A 180 1.69 -9.08 14.47
N HIS A 181 1.65 -8.96 15.80
CA HIS A 181 0.78 -8.01 16.49
C HIS A 181 1.14 -6.57 16.12
N PHE A 182 2.43 -6.21 16.12
CA PHE A 182 2.87 -4.89 15.69
C PHE A 182 2.49 -4.60 14.23
N PHE A 183 2.72 -5.56 13.34
CA PHE A 183 2.32 -5.46 11.93
C PHE A 183 0.81 -5.24 11.79
N ASN A 184 -0.01 -6.05 12.46
CA ASN A 184 -1.47 -5.95 12.40
C ASN A 184 -1.97 -4.59 12.91
N ASN A 185 -1.42 -4.09 14.02
CA ASN A 185 -1.81 -2.79 14.57
C ASN A 185 -1.43 -1.64 13.61
N SER A 186 -0.26 -1.72 13.00
CA SER A 186 0.22 -0.73 12.02
C SER A 186 -0.66 -0.74 10.76
N LEU A 187 -0.96 -1.93 10.23
CA LEU A 187 -1.80 -2.08 9.03
C LEU A 187 -3.26 -1.68 9.30
N ALA A 188 -3.79 -1.99 10.49
CA ALA A 188 -5.11 -1.55 10.92
C ALA A 188 -5.19 -0.02 11.00
N THR A 189 -4.15 0.64 11.51
CA THR A 189 -4.07 2.10 11.54
C THR A 189 -4.08 2.70 10.13
N LEU A 190 -3.25 2.17 9.23
CA LEU A 190 -3.23 2.60 7.84
C LEU A 190 -4.60 2.42 7.16
N THR A 191 -5.22 1.26 7.33
CA THR A 191 -6.44 0.87 6.60
C THR A 191 -7.70 1.53 7.16
N HIS A 192 -7.86 1.56 8.48
CA HIS A 192 -9.09 2.01 9.15
C HIS A 192 -9.04 3.46 9.62
N LYS A 193 -7.87 4.10 9.62
CA LYS A 193 -7.74 5.52 9.96
C LYS A 193 -7.26 6.31 8.75
N THR A 194 -6.02 6.10 8.32
CA THR A 194 -5.39 6.94 7.28
C THR A 194 -6.12 6.90 5.94
N ILE A 195 -6.41 5.69 5.42
CA ILE A 195 -7.16 5.55 4.16
C ILE A 195 -8.62 6.00 4.34
N GLU A 196 -9.23 5.69 5.48
CA GLU A 196 -10.62 6.05 5.76
C GLU A 196 -10.82 7.58 5.83
N ASP A 197 -9.88 8.33 6.40
CA ASP A 197 -9.89 9.80 6.43
C ASP A 197 -9.89 10.40 5.01
N THR A 198 -9.12 9.79 4.11
CA THR A 198 -9.10 10.19 2.69
C THR A 198 -10.45 9.87 2.03
N LEU A 199 -11.01 8.69 2.30
CA LEU A 199 -12.31 8.29 1.76
C LEU A 199 -13.46 9.15 2.28
N LEU A 200 -13.40 9.61 3.53
CA LEU A 200 -14.37 10.57 4.07
C LEU A 200 -14.35 11.89 3.29
N THR A 201 -13.15 12.40 2.97
CA THR A 201 -12.99 13.60 2.15
C THR A 201 -13.55 13.38 0.74
N ILE A 202 -13.30 12.21 0.15
CA ILE A 202 -13.86 11.83 -1.16
C ILE A 202 -15.39 11.81 -1.12
N ARG A 203 -16.01 11.23 -0.09
CA ARG A 203 -17.48 11.22 0.04
C ARG A 203 -18.07 12.64 0.10
N GLN A 204 -17.37 13.56 0.76
CA GLN A 204 -17.78 14.97 0.81
C GLN A 204 -17.66 15.65 -0.56
N TYR A 205 -16.58 15.36 -1.30
CA TYR A 205 -16.41 15.80 -2.69
C TYR A 205 -17.51 15.25 -3.61
N GLU A 206 -17.84 13.96 -3.50
CA GLU A 206 -18.87 13.32 -4.33
C GLU A 206 -20.27 13.91 -4.06
N ALA A 207 -20.54 14.35 -2.83
CA ALA A 207 -21.81 14.96 -2.42
C ALA A 207 -21.95 16.46 -2.76
N ALA A 208 -20.86 17.12 -3.15
CA ALA A 208 -20.85 18.53 -3.57
C ALA A 208 -21.28 18.71 -5.03
#